data_AF-A0A3D1V519-F1
#
_entry.id   AF-A0A3D1V519-F1
#
_cell.length_a   1.000
_cell.length_b   1.000
_cell.length_c   1.000
_cell.angle_alpha   90.00
_cell.angle_beta   90.00
_cell.angle_gamma   90.00
#
_symmetry.space_group_name_H-M   'P 1'
#
loop_
_entity.id
_entity.type
_entity.pdbx_description
1 polymer ?
#
loop_
_entity_poly.entity_id
_entity_poly.type
_entity_poly.pdbx_seq_one_letter_code
_entity_poly.pdbx_strand_id
1 'polypeptide(L)'
;MRDFYTEQQLIDAVKAGDEDRVRAIASLSPELIDTEEDGVPVVRLAVYFRHPRIAQALADMGARLDIFTAAAMDKADRLAILLQGARGQIDGWSA
;
A
#
# COMPACT_ATOMS: atom_id res chain seq x y z
N MET A 1 -23.08 -10.85 -14.78
CA MET A 1 -22.94 -9.73 -13.84
C MET A 1 -21.50 -9.79 -13.36
N ARG A 2 -20.66 -8.79 -13.63
CA ARG A 2 -19.32 -8.77 -13.03
C ARG A 2 -19.52 -8.34 -11.59
N ASP A 3 -19.17 -9.20 -10.65
CA ASP A 3 -19.10 -8.80 -9.25
C ASP A 3 -17.96 -7.79 -9.13
N PHE A 4 -18.29 -6.56 -8.74
CA PHE A 4 -17.30 -5.54 -8.46
C PHE A 4 -16.84 -5.70 -7.01
N TYR A 5 -15.52 -5.61 -6.78
CA TYR A 5 -14.99 -5.59 -5.42
C TYR A 5 -15.13 -4.20 -4.80
N THR A 6 -15.17 -4.16 -3.47
CA THR A 6 -15.20 -2.91 -2.70
C THR A 6 -13.87 -2.66 -1.99
N GLU A 7 -13.63 -1.41 -1.63
CA GLU A 7 -12.53 -0.97 -0.76
C GLU A 7 -12.46 -1.81 0.53
N GLN A 8 -13.61 -2.00 1.20
CA GLN A 8 -13.68 -2.80 2.42
C GLN A 8 -13.25 -4.25 2.20
N GLN A 9 -13.63 -4.87 1.07
CA GLN A 9 -13.23 -6.24 0.78
C GLN A 9 -11.72 -6.38 0.58
N LEU A 10 -11.07 -5.37 0.00
CA LEU A 10 -9.62 -5.33 -0.10
C LEU A 10 -8.99 -5.14 1.29
N ILE A 11 -9.47 -4.18 2.06
CA ILE A 11 -8.97 -3.89 3.43
C ILE A 11 -9.06 -5.14 4.31
N ASP A 12 -10.20 -5.82 4.31
CA ASP A 12 -10.41 -7.03 5.10
C ASP A 12 -9.46 -8.15 4.70
N ALA A 13 -9.28 -8.37 3.39
CA ALA A 13 -8.34 -9.37 2.87
C ALA A 13 -6.89 -9.06 3.28
N VAL A 14 -6.49 -7.79 3.23
CA VAL A 14 -5.17 -7.35 3.67
C VAL A 14 -4.97 -7.58 5.16
N LYS A 15 -5.93 -7.17 6.01
CA LYS A 15 -5.84 -7.38 7.47
C LYS A 15 -5.78 -8.87 7.83
N ALA A 16 -6.56 -9.69 7.12
CA ALA A 16 -6.60 -11.14 7.31
C ALA A 16 -5.34 -11.86 6.82
N GLY A 17 -4.50 -11.23 5.99
CA GLY A 17 -3.33 -11.88 5.40
C GLY A 17 -3.66 -12.79 4.22
N ASP A 18 -4.82 -12.62 3.58
CA ASP A 18 -5.26 -13.42 2.44
C ASP A 18 -4.65 -12.89 1.14
N GLU A 19 -3.39 -13.26 0.89
CA GLU A 19 -2.61 -12.79 -0.26
C GLU A 19 -3.29 -13.13 -1.60
N ASP A 20 -3.86 -14.32 -1.73
CA ASP A 20 -4.52 -14.76 -2.96
C ASP A 20 -5.75 -13.90 -3.27
N ARG A 21 -6.56 -13.62 -2.24
CA ARG A 21 -7.73 -12.73 -2.39
C ARG A 21 -7.31 -11.30 -2.67
N VAL A 22 -6.27 -10.79 -2.03
CA VAL A 22 -5.73 -9.46 -2.35
C VAL A 22 -5.31 -9.39 -3.82
N ARG A 23 -4.57 -10.39 -4.31
CA ARG A 23 -4.14 -10.43 -5.72
C ARG A 23 -5.33 -10.51 -6.68
N ALA A 24 -6.35 -11.30 -6.36
CA ALA A 24 -7.56 -11.40 -7.17
C ALA A 24 -8.31 -10.07 -7.24
N ILE A 25 -8.51 -9.41 -6.09
CA ILE A 25 -9.18 -8.11 -6.01
C ILE A 25 -8.39 -7.06 -6.80
N ALA A 26 -7.10 -6.92 -6.52
CA ALA A 26 -6.24 -5.91 -7.16
C ALA A 26 -6.08 -6.14 -8.67
N SER A 27 -6.14 -7.39 -9.15
CA SER A 27 -6.07 -7.67 -10.59
C SER A 27 -7.37 -7.34 -11.33
N LEU A 28 -8.52 -7.49 -10.66
CA LEU A 28 -9.84 -7.24 -11.24
C LEU A 28 -10.30 -5.78 -11.07
N SER A 29 -9.81 -5.11 -10.03
CA SER A 29 -10.09 -3.71 -9.70
C SER A 29 -8.80 -2.99 -9.29
N PRO A 30 -7.90 -2.67 -10.25
CA PRO A 30 -6.61 -2.03 -9.97
C PRO A 30 -6.74 -0.67 -9.28
N GLU A 31 -7.85 0.04 -9.46
CA GLU A 31 -8.14 1.31 -8.79
C GLU A 31 -8.18 1.20 -7.25
N LEU A 32 -8.45 0.01 -6.71
CA LEU A 32 -8.57 -0.20 -5.27
C LEU A 32 -7.21 -0.27 -4.56
N ILE A 33 -6.08 -0.43 -5.26
CA ILE A 33 -4.77 -0.57 -4.61
C ILE A 33 -4.30 0.68 -3.85
N ASP A 34 -4.91 1.84 -4.13
CA ASP A 34 -4.67 3.11 -3.45
C ASP A 34 -5.76 3.45 -2.40
N THR A 35 -6.62 2.49 -2.05
CA THR A 35 -7.62 2.61 -0.97
C THR A 35 -6.95 2.99 0.35
N GLU A 36 -7.65 3.77 1.16
CA GLU A 36 -7.22 4.14 2.51
C GLU A 36 -8.29 3.77 3.53
N GLU A 37 -7.86 3.35 4.72
CA GLU A 37 -8.72 3.22 5.90
C GLU A 37 -8.29 4.28 6.91
N ASP A 38 -9.19 5.21 7.26
CA ASP A 38 -8.90 6.30 8.20
C ASP A 38 -7.62 7.11 7.83
N GLY A 39 -7.40 7.33 6.53
CA GLY A 39 -6.21 8.02 5.99
C GLY A 39 -4.93 7.16 5.99
N VAL A 40 -5.03 5.86 6.27
CA VAL A 40 -3.93 4.91 6.19
C VAL A 40 -4.04 4.11 4.87
N PRO A 41 -3.11 4.28 3.93
CA PRO A 41 -3.08 3.50 2.70
C PRO A 41 -3.04 2.00 2.96
N VAL A 42 -3.76 1.24 2.15
CA VAL A 42 -3.91 -0.21 2.30
C VAL A 42 -2.57 -0.96 2.25
N VAL A 43 -1.60 -0.46 1.48
CA VAL A 43 -0.22 -1.00 1.47
C VAL A 43 0.48 -0.85 2.84
N ARG A 44 0.17 0.20 3.60
CA ARG A 44 0.69 0.40 4.97
C ARG A 44 -0.05 -0.48 5.98
N LEU A 45 -1.34 -0.73 5.78
CA LEU A 45 -2.06 -1.74 6.58
C LEU A 45 -1.38 -3.11 6.46
N ALA A 46 -0.98 -3.53 5.26
CA ALA A 46 -0.25 -4.79 5.10
C ALA A 46 1.05 -4.83 5.94
N VAL A 47 1.78 -3.73 6.04
CA VAL A 47 2.96 -3.61 6.92
C VAL A 47 2.56 -3.68 8.40
N TYR A 48 1.56 -2.91 8.82
CA TYR A 48 1.08 -2.88 10.21
C TYR A 48 0.59 -4.24 10.70
N PHE A 49 -0.13 -4.96 9.85
CA PHE A 49 -0.64 -6.31 10.13
C PHE A 49 0.40 -7.42 9.87
N ARG A 50 1.66 -7.07 9.56
CA ARG A 50 2.80 -8.00 9.41
C ARG A 50 2.67 -8.96 8.22
N HIS A 51 2.12 -8.47 7.12
CA HIS A 51 1.97 -9.20 5.85
C HIS A 51 2.89 -8.63 4.75
N PRO A 52 4.23 -8.78 4.87
CA PRO A 52 5.18 -8.13 3.96
C PRO A 52 5.04 -8.59 2.50
N ARG A 53 4.60 -9.84 2.26
CA ARG A 53 4.34 -10.34 0.89
C ARG A 53 3.16 -9.61 0.23
N ILE A 54 2.13 -9.28 1.01
CA ILE A 54 0.98 -8.51 0.54
C ILE A 54 1.40 -7.06 0.25
N ALA A 55 2.15 -6.44 1.16
CA ALA A 55 2.70 -5.10 0.92
C ALA A 55 3.53 -5.06 -0.36
N GLN A 56 4.38 -6.07 -0.57
CA GLN A 56 5.17 -6.23 -1.79
C GLN A 56 4.30 -6.40 -3.03
N ALA A 57 3.28 -7.26 -2.98
CA ALA A 57 2.35 -7.47 -4.08
C ALA A 57 1.64 -6.18 -4.51
N LEU A 58 1.10 -5.42 -3.55
CA LEU A 58 0.46 -4.13 -3.81
C LEU A 58 1.44 -3.11 -4.40
N ALA A 59 2.66 -3.05 -3.88
CA ALA A 59 3.69 -2.15 -4.39
C ALA A 59 4.13 -2.50 -5.82
N ASP A 60 4.18 -3.79 -6.17
CA ASP A 60 4.54 -4.28 -7.50
C ASP A 60 3.39 -4.07 -8.51
N MET A 61 2.15 -4.01 -8.02
CA MET A 61 0.97 -3.61 -8.79
C MET A 61 0.82 -2.10 -8.97
N GLY A 62 1.73 -1.31 -8.39
CA GLY A 62 1.79 0.14 -8.60
C GLY A 62 1.15 0.99 -7.50
N ALA A 63 0.83 0.41 -6.34
CA ALA A 63 0.34 1.19 -5.20
C ALA A 63 1.31 2.35 -4.87
N ARG A 64 0.74 3.50 -4.53
CA ARG A 64 1.54 4.67 -4.14
C ARG A 64 2.25 4.39 -2.83
N LEU A 65 3.57 4.57 -2.83
CA LEU A 65 4.40 4.40 -1.63
C LEU A 65 4.89 5.77 -1.18
N ASP A 66 4.81 6.02 0.12
CA ASP A 66 5.53 7.11 0.76
C ASP A 66 6.89 6.62 1.29
N ILE A 67 7.63 7.55 1.89
CA ILE A 67 8.95 7.28 2.45
C ILE A 67 8.92 6.22 3.57
N PHE A 68 7.89 6.22 4.41
CA PHE A 68 7.79 5.31 5.56
C PHE A 68 7.49 3.89 5.12
N THR A 69 6.58 3.72 4.15
CA THR A 69 6.26 2.42 3.57
C THR A 69 7.43 1.89 2.77
N ALA A 70 8.11 2.72 1.96
CA ALA A 70 9.31 2.28 1.22
C ALA A 70 10.43 1.81 2.16
N ALA A 71 10.66 2.54 3.27
CA ALA A 71 11.63 2.16 4.29
C ALA A 71 11.23 0.87 5.03
N ALA A 72 9.94 0.73 5.40
CA ALA A 72 9.45 -0.47 6.08
C ALA A 72 9.50 -1.73 5.21
N MET A 73 9.48 -1.57 3.89
CA MET A 73 9.60 -2.65 2.91
C MET A 73 11.05 -2.93 2.48
N ASP A 74 12.04 -2.29 3.10
CA ASP A 74 13.48 -2.37 2.73
C ASP A 74 13.75 -2.08 1.24
N LYS A 75 12.91 -1.24 0.60
CA LYS A 75 13.06 -0.88 -0.82
C LYS A 75 14.08 0.26 -0.98
N ALA A 76 15.36 -0.04 -0.76
CA ALA A 76 16.47 0.93 -0.77
C ALA A 76 16.48 1.85 -2.01
N ASP A 77 16.31 1.30 -3.22
CA ASP A 77 16.30 2.08 -4.46
C ASP A 77 15.12 3.07 -4.52
N ARG A 78 13.94 2.63 -4.08
CA ARG A 78 12.71 3.44 -4.10
C ARG A 78 12.75 4.51 -3.00
N LEU A 79 13.34 4.19 -1.85
CA LEU A 79 13.61 5.15 -0.78
C LEU A 79 14.53 6.27 -1.27
N ALA A 80 15.58 5.96 -2.04
CA ALA A 80 16.48 6.97 -2.59
C ALA A 80 15.77 7.95 -3.55
N ILE A 81 14.90 7.44 -4.43
CA ILE A 81 14.09 8.26 -5.35
C ILE A 81 13.13 9.16 -4.56
N LEU A 82 12.41 8.60 -3.59
CA LEU A 82 11.45 9.34 -2.77
C LEU A 82 12.14 10.42 -1.92
N LEU A 83 13.32 10.14 -1.36
CA LEU A 83 14.13 11.12 -0.62
C LEU A 83 14.58 12.30 -1.49
N GLN A 84 14.92 12.05 -2.76
CA GLN A 84 15.29 13.10 -3.70
C GLN A 84 14.09 14.02 -4.02
N GLY A 85 12.88 13.45 -4.14
CA GLY A 85 11.64 14.22 -4.33
C GLY A 85 11.14 14.93 -3.06
N ALA A 86 11.35 14.34 -1.88
CA ALA A 86 10.86 14.83 -0.60
C ALA A 86 11.71 15.94 0.04
N ARG A 87 12.81 16.37 -0.58
CA ARG A 87 13.64 17.51 -0.09
C ARG A 87 12.86 18.82 0.11
N GLY A 88 11.62 18.93 -0.39
CA GLY A 88 10.71 20.05 -0.11
C GLY A 88 9.49 19.73 0.79
N GLN A 89 9.35 18.50 1.30
CA GLN A 89 8.22 18.08 2.17
C GLN A 89 8.60 17.93 3.65
N ILE A 90 9.90 17.81 3.96
CA ILE A 90 10.42 17.59 5.32
C ILE A 90 10.36 18.83 6.24
N ASP A 91 10.00 20.00 5.71
CA ASP A 91 9.93 21.25 6.48
C ASP A 91 8.55 21.50 7.11
N GLY A 92 7.60 20.57 6.94
CA GLY A 92 6.18 20.73 7.27
C GLY A 92 5.67 19.98 8.50
N TRP A 93 6.54 19.55 9.43
CA TRP A 93 6.10 18.93 10.69
C TRP A 93 6.25 19.93 11.84
N SER A 94 5.20 20.70 12.11
CA SER A 94 5.07 21.45 13.36
C SER A 94 4.47 20.53 14.43
N ALA A 95 5.24 20.30 15.50
CA ALA A 95 4.79 19.70 16.75
C ALA A 95 4.02 20.69 17.61
#